data_AF-A0A0G1R7W4-F1
#
_entry.id   AF-A0A0G1R7W4-F1
#
_cell.length_a   1.000
_cell.length_b   1.000
_cell.length_c   1.000
_cell.angle_alpha   90.00
_cell.angle_beta   90.00
_cell.angle_gamma   90.00
#
_symmetry.space_group_name_H-M   'P 1'
#
loop_
_entity.id
_entity.type
_entity.pdbx_description
1 polymer ?
#
loop_
_entity_poly.entity_id
_entity_poly.type
_entity_poly.pdbx_seq_one_letter_code
_entity_poly.pdbx_strand_id
1 'polypeptide(L)'
;MVLFVIGAAAAVYVVYVAGKEAYRSARIEKEIEALKMEAEKIRTDNGNLREKIAYLDTDEFREKVAKEKLNLKKEDEQVVEIRPVTAISEEEVLGASQGTTAPVEEEKNYMKWWRKFFSI
;
A
#
# COMPACT_ATOMS: atom_id res chain seq x y z
N MET A 1 -59.21 26.82 46.54
CA MET A 1 -59.13 26.76 45.06
C MET A 1 -57.90 27.50 44.53
N VAL A 2 -57.69 28.78 44.88
CA VAL A 2 -56.55 29.61 44.41
C VAL A 2 -55.16 28.99 44.69
N LEU A 3 -54.91 28.51 45.91
CA LEU A 3 -53.63 27.87 46.26
C LEU A 3 -53.34 26.61 45.42
N PHE A 4 -54.39 25.87 45.07
CA PHE A 4 -54.27 24.66 44.26
C PHE A 4 -53.91 25.01 42.80
N VAL A 5 -54.48 26.10 42.27
CA VAL A 5 -54.16 26.62 40.93
C VAL A 5 -52.72 27.15 40.88
N ILE A 6 -52.28 27.87 41.91
CA ILE A 6 -50.89 28.36 42.01
C ILE A 6 -49.92 27.18 42.09
N GLY A 7 -50.22 26.17 42.91
CA GLY A 7 -49.41 24.96 43.00
C GLY A 7 -49.32 24.19 41.68
N ALA A 8 -50.44 24.03 40.98
CA ALA A 8 -50.47 23.40 39.66
C ALA A 8 -49.66 24.20 38.62
N ALA A 9 -49.79 25.52 38.61
CA ALA A 9 -49.02 26.37 37.70
C ALA A 9 -47.51 26.30 38.00
N ALA A 10 -47.11 26.28 39.28
CA ALA A 10 -45.73 26.10 39.68
C ALA A 10 -45.18 24.73 39.25
N ALA A 11 -45.96 23.65 39.42
CA ALA A 11 -45.56 22.32 38.98
C ALA A 11 -45.34 22.25 37.47
N VAL A 12 -46.26 22.81 36.67
CA VAL A 12 -46.12 22.88 35.21
C VAL A 12 -44.88 23.68 34.82
N TYR A 13 -44.61 24.80 35.50
CA TYR A 13 -43.41 25.61 35.24
C TYR A 13 -42.12 24.83 35.52
N VAL A 14 -42.05 24.11 36.64
CA VAL A 14 -40.88 23.29 36.99
C VAL A 14 -40.65 22.18 35.95
N VAL A 15 -41.71 21.48 35.55
CA VAL A 15 -41.63 20.44 34.50
C VAL A 15 -41.16 21.03 33.17
N TYR A 16 -41.66 22.21 32.80
CA TYR A 16 -41.25 22.89 31.57
C TYR A 16 -39.76 23.27 31.58
N VAL A 17 -39.28 23.88 32.67
CA VAL A 17 -37.88 24.27 32.81
C VAL A 17 -36.96 23.05 32.82
N ALA A 18 -37.31 22.01 33.58
CA ALA A 18 -36.53 20.77 33.65
C ALA A 18 -36.46 20.07 32.28
N GLY A 19 -37.58 20.00 31.55
CA GLY A 19 -37.63 19.42 30.21
C GLY A 19 -36.78 20.18 29.20
N LYS A 20 -36.85 21.53 29.23
CA LYS A 20 -36.03 22.39 28.37
C LYS A 20 -34.53 22.21 28.65
N GLU A 21 -34.16 22.16 29.92
CA GLU A 21 -32.76 22.01 30.32
C GLU A 21 -32.22 20.62 29.94
N ALA A 22 -32.99 19.56 30.20
CA ALA A 22 -32.62 18.20 29.83
C ALA A 22 -32.40 18.07 28.31
N TYR A 23 -33.30 18.65 27.50
CA TYR A 23 -33.15 18.67 26.05
C TYR A 23 -31.90 19.44 25.60
N ARG A 24 -31.63 20.60 26.21
CA ARG A 24 -30.44 21.41 25.92
C ARG A 24 -29.16 20.65 26.24
N SER A 25 -29.07 20.06 27.42
CA SER A 25 -27.90 19.29 27.84
C SER A 25 -27.67 18.07 26.95
N ALA A 26 -28.73 17.34 26.59
CA ALA A 26 -28.62 16.19 25.69
C ALA A 26 -28.13 16.60 24.29
N ARG A 27 -28.54 17.77 23.80
CA ARG A 27 -28.05 18.30 22.51
C ARG A 27 -26.58 18.70 22.60
N ILE A 28 -26.17 19.40 23.66
CA ILE A 28 -24.77 19.81 23.86
C ILE A 28 -23.86 18.57 23.96
N GLU A 29 -24.28 17.55 24.70
CA GLU A 29 -23.49 16.32 24.83
C GLU A 29 -23.29 15.63 23.47
N LYS A 30 -24.33 15.60 22.63
CA LYS A 30 -24.21 15.09 21.25
C LYS A 30 -23.25 15.91 20.41
N GLU A 31 -23.29 17.24 20.52
CA GLU A 31 -22.35 18.12 19.81
C GLU A 31 -20.91 17.90 20.28
N ILE A 32 -20.69 17.74 21.59
CA ILE A 32 -19.37 17.40 22.17
C ILE A 32 -18.87 16.06 21.63
N GLU A 33 -19.72 15.04 21.62
CA GLU A 33 -19.34 13.71 21.14
C GLU A 33 -19.00 13.71 19.65
N ALA A 34 -19.79 14.44 18.84
CA ALA A 34 -19.49 14.63 17.43
C ALA A 34 -18.13 15.31 17.21
N LEU A 35 -17.86 16.39 17.95
CA LEU A 35 -16.58 17.10 17.88
C LEU A 35 -15.40 16.24 18.32
N LYS A 36 -15.57 15.41 19.36
CA LYS A 36 -14.54 14.45 19.79
C LYS A 36 -14.23 13.43 18.70
N MET A 37 -15.26 12.85 18.08
CA MET A 37 -15.08 11.90 16.98
C MET A 37 -14.36 12.54 15.80
N GLU A 38 -14.72 13.78 15.44
CA GLU A 38 -14.05 14.52 14.37
C GLU A 38 -12.58 14.81 14.71
N ALA A 39 -12.28 15.20 15.95
CA ALA A 39 -10.91 15.42 16.40
C ALA A 39 -10.05 14.16 16.32
N GLU A 40 -10.58 13.00 16.75
CA GLU A 40 -9.86 11.72 16.64
C GLU A 40 -9.65 11.29 15.19
N LYS A 41 -10.64 11.53 14.32
CA LYS A 41 -10.49 11.31 12.88
C LYS A 41 -9.36 12.16 12.30
N ILE A 42 -9.35 13.46 12.61
CA ILE A 42 -8.31 14.38 12.14
C ILE A 42 -6.92 13.99 12.68
N ARG A 43 -6.83 13.54 13.94
CA ARG A 43 -5.56 13.07 14.52
C ARG A 43 -5.06 11.84 13.78
N THR A 44 -5.93 10.88 13.51
CA THR A 44 -5.60 9.66 12.77
C THR A 44 -5.16 9.98 11.34
N ASP A 45 -5.91 10.84 10.65
CA ASP A 45 -5.60 11.28 9.28
C ASP A 45 -4.23 11.99 9.24
N ASN A 46 -3.93 12.85 10.21
CA ASN A 46 -2.61 13.48 10.32
C ASN A 46 -1.49 12.47 10.58
N GLY A 47 -1.71 11.45 11.41
CA GLY A 47 -0.76 10.38 11.64
C GLY A 47 -0.41 9.63 10.35
N ASN A 48 -1.44 9.20 9.62
CA ASN A 48 -1.30 8.51 8.34
C ASN A 48 -0.57 9.37 7.30
N LEU A 49 -0.87 10.68 7.25
CA LEU A 49 -0.19 11.61 6.34
C LEU A 49 1.29 11.76 6.71
N ARG A 50 1.63 11.83 8.00
CA ARG A 50 3.03 11.90 8.45
C ARG A 50 3.81 10.64 8.09
N GLU A 51 3.21 9.47 8.25
CA GLU A 51 3.82 8.19 7.84
C GLU A 51 4.09 8.15 6.33
N LYS A 52 3.12 8.59 5.52
CA LYS A 52 3.31 8.70 4.07
C LYS A 52 4.43 9.66 3.70
N ILE A 53 4.49 10.83 4.34
CA ILE A 53 5.56 11.80 4.12
C ILE A 53 6.91 11.18 4.49
N ALA A 54 7.01 10.50 5.62
CA ALA A 54 8.23 9.82 6.04
C ALA A 54 8.68 8.76 5.04
N TYR A 55 7.76 7.95 4.50
CA TYR A 55 8.06 6.98 3.45
C TYR A 55 8.58 7.65 2.17
N LEU A 56 7.99 8.78 1.76
CA LEU A 56 8.44 9.50 0.57
C LEU A 56 9.83 10.12 0.74
N ASP A 57 10.27 10.34 1.98
CA ASP A 57 11.60 10.85 2.32
C ASP A 57 12.66 9.75 2.40
N THR A 58 12.29 8.46 2.32
CA THR A 58 13.26 7.37 2.38
C THR A 58 14.09 7.28 1.09
N ASP A 59 15.34 6.84 1.25
CA ASP A 59 16.24 6.57 0.12
C ASP A 59 15.70 5.46 -0.79
N GLU A 60 14.93 4.51 -0.25
CA GLU A 60 14.27 3.45 -1.00
C GLU A 60 13.25 4.01 -1.99
N PHE A 61 12.44 4.99 -1.55
CA PHE A 61 11.49 5.67 -2.42
C PHE A 61 12.22 6.49 -3.49
N ARG A 62 13.28 7.21 -3.11
CA ARG A 62 14.13 7.97 -4.05
C ARG A 62 14.74 7.06 -5.12
N GLU A 63 15.26 5.90 -4.72
CA GLU A 63 15.82 4.91 -5.63
C GLU A 63 14.76 4.33 -6.56
N LYS A 64 13.59 3.98 -6.02
CA LYS A 64 12.46 3.48 -6.82
C LYS A 64 12.07 4.49 -7.90
N VAL A 65 11.91 5.76 -7.54
CA VAL A 65 11.57 6.82 -8.50
C VAL A 65 12.70 7.04 -9.52
N ALA A 66 13.96 7.01 -9.10
CA ALA A 66 15.11 7.15 -10.01
C ALA A 66 15.15 6.01 -11.06
N LYS A 67 14.90 4.77 -10.63
CA LYS A 67 14.83 3.61 -11.53
C LYS A 67 13.62 3.70 -12.47
N GLU A 68 12.43 3.94 -11.94
CA GLU A 68 11.17 3.89 -12.71
C GLU A 68 10.95 5.10 -13.63
N LYS A 69 11.36 6.30 -13.21
CA LYS A 69 11.08 7.55 -13.93
C LYS A 69 12.26 8.08 -14.72
N LEU A 70 13.47 7.83 -14.24
CA LEU A 70 14.69 8.40 -14.82
C LEU A 70 15.57 7.33 -15.49
N ASN A 71 15.20 6.04 -15.39
CA ASN A 71 16.03 4.90 -15.82
C ASN A 71 17.47 4.99 -15.28
N LEU A 72 17.63 5.61 -14.11
CA LEU A 72 18.92 5.76 -13.44
C LEU A 72 19.17 4.52 -12.58
N LYS A 73 20.44 4.12 -12.51
CA LYS A 73 20.92 3.00 -11.70
C LYS A 73 21.95 3.49 -10.69
N LYS A 74 22.14 2.75 -9.61
CA LYS A 74 23.28 2.98 -8.71
C LYS A 74 24.58 2.67 -9.46
N GLU A 75 25.67 3.36 -9.10
CA GLU A 75 26.97 3.24 -9.77
C GLU A 75 27.53 1.80 -9.73
N ASP A 76 27.14 1.08 -8.68
CA ASP A 76 27.51 -0.28 -8.31
C ASP A 76 26.55 -1.37 -8.84
N GLU A 77 25.55 -1.02 -9.65
CA GLU A 77 24.54 -1.95 -10.19
C GLU A 77 24.84 -2.40 -11.65
N GLN A 78 24.96 -3.72 -11.87
CA GLN A 78 25.19 -4.32 -13.18
C GLN A 78 23.85 -4.77 -13.80
N VAL A 79 23.43 -4.11 -14.88
CA VAL A 79 22.22 -4.47 -15.65
C VAL A 79 22.64 -5.39 -16.78
N VAL A 80 22.04 -6.58 -16.85
CA VAL A 80 22.27 -7.55 -17.94
C VAL A 80 21.05 -7.53 -18.86
N GLU A 81 21.25 -7.06 -20.09
CA GLU A 81 20.25 -7.15 -21.15
C GLU A 81 20.30 -8.57 -21.74
N ILE A 82 19.33 -9.41 -21.40
CA ILE A 82 19.21 -10.75 -21.99
C ILE A 82 18.56 -10.59 -23.36
N ARG A 83 19.40 -10.51 -24.41
CA ARG A 83 18.91 -10.58 -25.79
C ARG A 83 18.58 -12.03 -26.16
N PRO A 84 17.42 -12.30 -26.78
CA PRO A 84 17.12 -13.62 -27.31
C PRO A 84 18.15 -13.99 -28.38
N VAL A 85 18.61 -15.25 -28.34
CA VAL A 85 19.72 -15.81 -29.13
C VAL A 85 19.50 -15.72 -30.65
N THR A 86 18.31 -15.34 -31.11
CA THR A 86 17.96 -15.20 -32.53
C THR A 86 18.54 -13.95 -33.22
N ALA A 87 19.25 -13.07 -32.50
CA ALA A 87 19.86 -11.86 -33.08
C ALA A 87 21.39 -11.90 -33.14
N ILE A 88 22.02 -13.07 -33.05
CA ILE A 88 23.42 -13.23 -33.43
C ILE A 88 23.43 -13.49 -34.93
N SER A 89 23.69 -12.45 -35.71
CA SER A 89 24.02 -12.58 -37.13
C SER A 89 25.20 -13.54 -37.29
N GLU A 90 25.02 -14.57 -38.13
CA GLU A 90 25.96 -15.68 -38.41
C GLU A 90 27.35 -15.25 -38.95
N GLU A 91 27.65 -13.96 -39.07
CA GLU A 91 28.87 -13.47 -39.70
C GLU A 91 30.09 -13.39 -38.75
N GLU A 92 29.93 -13.51 -37.42
CA GLU A 92 31.07 -13.45 -36.48
C GLU A 92 31.65 -14.82 -36.08
N VAL A 93 31.15 -15.94 -36.61
CA VAL A 93 31.62 -17.30 -36.26
C VAL A 93 32.34 -18.01 -37.41
N LEU A 94 32.90 -17.28 -38.39
CA LEU A 94 33.72 -17.87 -39.47
C LEU A 94 35.22 -17.83 -39.16
N GLY A 95 35.59 -18.10 -37.91
CA GLY A 95 36.94 -17.86 -37.42
C GLY A 95 37.57 -18.94 -36.55
N ALA A 96 37.12 -20.20 -36.55
CA ALA A 96 37.91 -21.27 -35.93
C ALA A 96 37.48 -22.69 -36.32
N SER A 97 38.38 -23.35 -37.07
CA SER A 97 38.71 -24.77 -37.02
C SER A 97 37.73 -25.82 -37.56
N GLN A 98 38.19 -26.50 -38.61
CA GLN A 98 37.71 -27.79 -39.09
C GLN A 98 37.85 -28.89 -38.02
N GLY A 99 36.87 -29.79 -37.96
CA GLY A 99 36.89 -31.02 -37.18
C GLY A 99 35.64 -31.87 -37.45
N THR A 100 35.86 -33.14 -37.75
CA THR A 100 34.95 -34.08 -38.42
C THR A 100 33.95 -34.79 -37.47
N THR A 101 32.74 -35.08 -37.98
CA THR A 101 31.76 -36.15 -37.63
C THR A 101 31.08 -36.21 -36.25
N ALA A 102 29.76 -35.99 -36.22
CA ALA A 102 28.69 -37.00 -36.02
C ALA A 102 27.31 -36.31 -35.89
N PRO A 103 26.18 -36.90 -36.34
CA PRO A 103 24.87 -36.32 -36.12
C PRO A 103 24.51 -36.46 -34.63
N VAL A 104 24.53 -35.35 -33.90
CA VAL A 104 24.07 -35.29 -32.52
C VAL A 104 22.54 -35.35 -32.57
N GLU A 105 21.97 -36.54 -32.37
CA GLU A 105 20.55 -36.65 -32.06
C GLU A 105 20.26 -35.76 -30.85
N GLU A 106 19.34 -34.80 -31.03
CA GLU A 106 18.90 -33.92 -29.95
C GLU A 106 18.25 -34.76 -28.83
N GLU A 107 19.07 -35.11 -27.84
CA GLU A 107 18.60 -35.75 -26.63
C GLU A 107 17.53 -34.85 -25.99
N LYS A 108 16.28 -35.31 -26.01
CA LYS A 108 15.13 -34.57 -25.49
C LYS A 108 15.39 -34.18 -24.03
N ASN A 109 15.05 -32.95 -23.68
CA ASN A 109 15.47 -32.35 -22.42
C ASN A 109 15.10 -33.16 -21.17
N TYR A 110 14.01 -33.93 -21.18
CA TYR A 110 13.63 -34.79 -20.06
C TYR A 110 14.66 -35.91 -19.77
N MET A 111 15.34 -36.42 -20.80
CA MET A 111 16.34 -37.49 -20.65
C MET A 111 17.61 -36.97 -19.96
N LYS A 112 17.96 -35.70 -20.22
CA LYS A 112 19.08 -35.03 -19.56
C LYS A 112 18.85 -34.89 -18.05
N TRP A 113 17.63 -34.54 -17.65
CA TRP A 113 17.24 -34.44 -16.24
C TRP A 113 17.21 -35.80 -15.56
N TRP A 114 16.69 -36.83 -16.23
CA TRP A 114 16.67 -38.19 -15.69
C TRP A 114 18.07 -38.70 -15.35
N ARG A 115 19.03 -38.54 -16.28
CA ARG A 115 20.44 -38.90 -16.04
C ARG A 115 21.02 -38.12 -14.87
N LYS A 116 20.81 -36.81 -14.80
CA LYS A 116 21.30 -35.97 -13.70
C LYS A 116 20.83 -36.40 -12.31
N PHE A 117 19.61 -36.94 -12.19
CA PHE A 117 19.03 -37.26 -10.89
C PHE A 117 19.04 -38.75 -10.54
N PHE A 118 19.17 -39.65 -11.51
CA PHE A 118 18.95 -41.08 -11.29
C PHE A 118 20.00 -42.02 -11.91
N SER A 119 21.11 -41.52 -12.49
CA SER A 119 22.26 -42.38 -12.80
C SER A 119 23.23 -42.43 -11.62
N ILE A 120 23.37 -43.62 -11.01
CA ILE A 120 24.38 -43.97 -9.98
C ILE A 120 25.77 -44.01 -10.62
#